data_AF-A0A9X0BFP9-F1
#
_entry.id   AF-A0A9X0BFP9-F1
#
_cell.length_a   1.000
_cell.length_b   1.000
_cell.length_c   1.000
_cell.angle_alpha   90.00
_cell.angle_beta   90.00
_cell.angle_gamma   90.00
#
_symmetry.space_group_name_H-M   'P 1'
#
loop_
_entity.id
_entity.type
_entity.pdbx_description
1 polymer ?
#
loop_
_entity_poly.entity_id
_entity_poly.type
_entity_poly.pdbx_seq_one_letter_code
_entity_poly.pdbx_strand_id
1 'polypeptide(L)'
;MSLEATEKRFSSGVSSSIYSRSPNSPKGILPDDSFPLPTGHDLPEINSLDHQIALARGSTMALETTRKRLQESKVRRRLSLPELRQEKLRQWELQESENQFYRSCLDIFYSLSKAAADVSDGLALQYLFEPETSPVGNARVLQANKSLREALEYSRVQEARAEREWKRQWNVPRIWNPTTRWI
;
A
#
# COMPACT_ATOMS: atom_id res chain seq x y z
N MET A 1 23.56 -27.47 -62.73
CA MET A 1 23.49 -26.19 -63.47
C MET A 1 22.72 -25.21 -62.61
N SER A 2 23.34 -24.07 -62.32
CA SER A 2 22.84 -22.94 -61.54
C SER A 2 21.54 -22.35 -62.09
N LEU A 3 20.75 -21.67 -61.25
CA LEU A 3 20.82 -20.20 -61.13
C LEU A 3 19.98 -19.69 -59.95
N GLU A 4 20.56 -18.67 -59.33
CA GLU A 4 20.13 -17.88 -58.17
C GLU A 4 18.87 -17.05 -58.45
N ALA A 5 18.13 -16.71 -57.39
CA ALA A 5 17.64 -15.34 -57.20
C ALA A 5 17.40 -15.05 -55.71
N THR A 6 18.23 -14.15 -55.22
CA THR A 6 18.21 -13.39 -53.96
C THR A 6 16.89 -12.67 -53.65
N GLU A 7 16.54 -12.60 -52.36
CA GLU A 7 16.13 -11.31 -51.78
C GLU A 7 16.50 -11.21 -50.29
N LYS A 8 17.06 -10.05 -49.93
CA LYS A 8 17.67 -9.68 -48.64
C LYS A 8 16.65 -8.92 -47.79
N ARG A 9 16.75 -9.13 -46.46
CA ARG A 9 16.61 -8.19 -45.30
C ARG A 9 15.39 -7.25 -45.30
N PHE A 10 14.61 -7.16 -44.23
CA PHE A 10 14.84 -6.49 -42.93
C PHE A 10 13.59 -6.88 -42.07
N SER A 11 13.46 -6.76 -40.76
CA SER A 11 14.27 -6.47 -39.58
C SER A 11 13.26 -6.41 -38.41
N SER A 12 13.77 -6.59 -37.20
CA SER A 12 13.21 -6.13 -35.92
C SER A 12 12.09 -6.96 -35.28
N GLY A 13 12.32 -7.31 -34.01
CA GLY A 13 11.37 -8.02 -33.17
C GLY A 13 11.94 -9.25 -32.48
N VAL A 14 13.26 -9.31 -32.21
CA VAL A 14 13.80 -10.33 -31.28
C VAL A 14 13.20 -10.05 -29.92
N SER A 15 12.15 -10.82 -29.60
CA SER A 15 11.49 -10.82 -28.31
C SER A 15 12.53 -11.18 -27.25
N SER A 16 12.92 -10.19 -26.45
CA SER A 16 13.83 -10.37 -25.33
C SER A 16 13.13 -11.17 -24.23
N SER A 17 13.22 -12.50 -24.31
CA SER A 17 12.80 -13.39 -23.22
C SER A 17 13.79 -13.25 -22.07
N ILE A 18 13.28 -12.72 -20.95
CA ILE A 18 14.02 -12.48 -19.70
C ILE A 18 14.40 -13.79 -18.96
N TYR A 19 14.04 -14.96 -19.50
CA TYR A 19 14.29 -16.28 -18.91
C TYR A 19 15.32 -17.13 -19.65
N SER A 20 15.96 -16.60 -20.71
CA SER A 20 17.04 -17.33 -21.40
C SER A 20 18.38 -17.07 -20.72
N ARG A 21 18.73 -17.88 -19.72
CA ARG A 21 20.10 -17.90 -19.16
C ARG A 21 21.03 -18.59 -20.16
N SER A 22 21.90 -17.82 -20.82
CA SER A 22 22.99 -18.35 -21.64
C SER A 22 24.01 -19.06 -20.73
N PRO A 23 24.42 -20.31 -21.00
CA PRO A 23 25.26 -21.08 -20.09
C PRO A 23 26.75 -20.68 -20.10
N ASN A 24 27.15 -19.68 -20.89
CA ASN A 24 28.56 -19.28 -21.02
C ASN A 24 28.75 -17.81 -20.68
N SER A 25 28.99 -17.53 -19.40
CA SER A 25 29.58 -16.26 -18.94
C SER A 25 30.87 -16.59 -18.17
N PRO A 26 32.00 -15.94 -18.47
CA PRO A 26 33.30 -16.31 -17.92
C PRO A 26 33.37 -16.01 -16.42
N LYS A 27 33.98 -16.93 -15.67
CA LYS A 27 34.25 -16.82 -14.23
C LYS A 27 35.14 -15.62 -13.94
N GLY A 28 34.53 -14.45 -13.76
CA GLY A 28 35.16 -13.29 -13.15
C GLY A 28 35.19 -13.49 -11.64
N ILE A 29 36.40 -13.51 -11.08
CA ILE A 29 36.67 -13.49 -9.64
C ILE A 29 36.09 -12.18 -9.10
N LEU A 30 35.07 -12.28 -8.24
CA LEU A 30 34.60 -11.17 -7.41
C LEU A 30 34.78 -11.55 -5.94
N PRO A 31 35.14 -10.57 -5.08
CA PRO A 31 35.42 -10.79 -3.68
C PRO A 31 34.15 -11.24 -2.94
N ASP A 32 34.38 -11.98 -1.87
CA ASP A 32 33.41 -12.53 -0.91
C ASP A 32 32.65 -11.41 -0.19
N ASP A 33 31.72 -10.76 -0.89
CA ASP A 33 30.65 -9.99 -0.26
C ASP A 33 29.51 -10.94 0.05
N SER A 34 29.64 -11.59 1.21
CA SER A 34 28.50 -12.15 1.91
C SER A 34 27.49 -11.03 2.18
N PHE A 35 26.56 -10.84 1.24
CA PHE A 35 25.38 -10.01 1.49
C PHE A 35 24.70 -10.56 2.75
N PRO A 36 24.66 -9.81 3.87
CA PRO A 36 23.96 -10.28 5.04
C PRO A 36 22.49 -10.48 4.63
N LEU A 37 21.97 -11.68 4.90
CA LEU A 37 20.55 -11.94 4.71
C LEU A 37 19.77 -10.87 5.48
N PRO A 38 18.72 -10.27 4.88
CA PRO A 38 17.89 -9.28 5.56
C PRO A 38 17.45 -9.82 6.91
N THR A 39 17.80 -9.09 7.98
CA THR A 39 17.69 -9.56 9.36
C THR A 39 16.24 -9.46 9.82
N GLY A 40 15.34 -10.33 9.34
CA GLY A 40 13.97 -10.52 9.85
C GLY A 40 12.98 -9.34 9.77
N HIS A 41 13.46 -8.09 9.67
CA HIS A 41 12.70 -6.84 9.81
C HIS A 41 12.51 -6.09 8.48
N ASP A 42 13.08 -6.60 7.37
CA ASP A 42 12.97 -5.99 6.03
C ASP A 42 11.79 -6.54 5.20
N LEU A 43 10.91 -7.33 5.82
CA LEU A 43 9.62 -7.65 5.22
C LEU A 43 8.64 -6.54 5.61
N PRO A 44 7.72 -6.10 4.74
CA PRO A 44 6.64 -5.21 5.15
C PRO A 44 5.94 -5.86 6.34
N GLU A 45 6.13 -5.28 7.52
CA GLU A 45 5.56 -5.83 8.75
C GLU A 45 4.06 -5.84 8.57
N ILE A 46 3.45 -7.00 8.83
CA ILE A 46 2.00 -7.16 8.75
C ILE A 46 1.40 -6.13 9.71
N ASN A 47 0.46 -5.31 9.24
CA ASN A 47 -0.09 -4.26 10.07
C ASN A 47 -0.72 -4.86 11.34
N SER A 48 -0.69 -4.12 12.43
CA SER A 48 -1.39 -4.47 13.67
C SER A 48 -2.87 -4.79 13.41
N LEU A 49 -3.52 -4.03 12.51
CA LEU A 49 -4.89 -4.27 12.05
C LEU A 49 -5.05 -5.61 11.33
N ASP A 50 -4.11 -5.96 10.45
CA ASP A 50 -4.09 -7.26 9.76
C ASP A 50 -3.92 -8.41 10.76
N HIS A 51 -3.11 -8.23 11.81
CA HIS A 51 -2.99 -9.21 12.88
C HIS A 51 -4.32 -9.46 13.60
N GLN A 52 -5.09 -8.41 13.91
CA GLN A 52 -6.42 -8.57 14.51
C GLN A 52 -7.39 -9.32 13.60
N ILE A 53 -7.35 -8.99 12.31
CA ILE A 53 -8.17 -9.65 11.29
C ILE A 53 -7.79 -11.14 11.19
N ALA A 54 -6.49 -11.46 11.18
CA ALA A 54 -6.00 -12.84 11.19
C ALA A 54 -6.53 -13.62 12.41
N LEU A 55 -6.57 -12.99 13.58
CA LEU A 55 -7.06 -13.60 14.83
C LEU A 55 -8.57 -13.84 14.80
N ALA A 56 -9.33 -13.03 14.05
CA ALA A 56 -10.73 -13.27 13.72
C ALA A 56 -10.95 -14.26 12.55
N ARG A 57 -9.89 -14.95 12.09
CA ARG A 57 -9.88 -15.85 10.92
C ARG A 57 -10.20 -15.14 9.60
N GLY A 58 -10.06 -13.81 9.56
CA GLY A 58 -10.09 -13.04 8.33
C GLY A 58 -8.81 -13.18 7.51
N SER A 59 -8.84 -12.62 6.30
CA SER A 59 -7.69 -12.65 5.40
C SER A 59 -7.58 -11.36 4.61
N THR A 60 -6.40 -10.77 4.59
CA THR A 60 -6.07 -9.58 3.80
C THR A 60 -4.99 -9.93 2.79
N MET A 61 -4.79 -9.09 1.79
CA MET A 61 -3.75 -9.30 0.78
C MET A 61 -2.36 -9.41 1.42
N ALA A 62 -2.09 -8.61 2.47
CA ALA A 62 -0.85 -8.69 3.24
C ALA A 62 -0.67 -10.07 3.88
N LEU A 63 -1.73 -10.64 4.46
CA LEU A 63 -1.70 -11.98 5.05
C LEU A 63 -1.52 -13.08 4.01
N GLU A 64 -2.27 -13.05 2.90
CA GLU A 64 -2.22 -14.07 1.84
C GLU A 64 -0.85 -14.14 1.14
N THR A 65 -0.15 -13.01 1.06
CA THR A 65 1.18 -12.92 0.44
C THR A 65 2.32 -13.31 1.38
N THR A 66 2.04 -13.59 2.65
CA THR A 66 3.05 -14.10 3.58
C THR A 66 3.62 -15.44 3.14
N ARG A 67 4.91 -15.65 3.43
CA ARG A 67 5.61 -16.91 3.11
C ARG A 67 4.86 -18.15 3.62
N LYS A 68 4.30 -18.07 4.83
CA LYS A 68 3.55 -19.17 5.45
C LYS A 68 2.29 -19.51 4.65
N ARG A 69 1.46 -18.52 4.32
CA ARG A 69 0.24 -18.72 3.51
C ARG A 69 0.56 -19.23 2.11
N LEU A 70 1.62 -18.73 1.49
CA LEU A 70 2.09 -19.21 0.19
C LEU A 70 2.63 -20.65 0.23
N GLN A 71 3.26 -21.08 1.34
CA GLN A 71 3.67 -22.47 1.51
C GLN A 71 2.45 -23.38 1.74
N GLU A 72 1.49 -22.96 2.57
CA GLU A 72 0.23 -23.67 2.76
C GLU A 72 -0.54 -23.84 1.45
N SER A 73 -0.57 -22.80 0.60
CA SER A 73 -1.27 -22.85 -0.69
C SER A 73 -0.64 -23.83 -1.68
N LYS A 74 0.68 -24.04 -1.64
CA LYS A 74 1.37 -25.05 -2.47
C LYS A 74 0.96 -26.48 -2.15
N VAL A 75 0.59 -26.76 -0.90
CA VAL A 75 0.19 -28.09 -0.43
C VAL A 75 -1.32 -28.33 -0.63
N ARG A 76 -2.10 -27.28 -0.92
CA ARG A 76 -3.55 -27.42 -1.17
C ARG A 76 -3.84 -28.23 -2.43
N ARG A 77 -4.95 -28.97 -2.39
CA ARG A 77 -5.55 -29.65 -3.54
C ARG A 77 -5.79 -28.65 -4.68
N ARG A 78 -5.57 -29.10 -5.92
CA ARG A 78 -5.96 -28.35 -7.11
C ARG A 78 -7.48 -28.25 -7.22
N LEU A 79 -7.98 -27.03 -7.38
CA LEU A 79 -9.39 -26.77 -7.63
C LEU A 79 -9.74 -27.16 -9.07
N SER A 80 -10.95 -27.69 -9.25
CA SER A 80 -11.59 -27.82 -10.56
C SER A 80 -11.91 -26.44 -11.15
N LEU A 81 -12.20 -26.37 -12.45
CA LEU A 81 -12.48 -25.11 -13.14
C LEU A 81 -13.66 -24.34 -12.50
N PRO A 82 -14.80 -24.96 -12.13
CA PRO A 82 -15.89 -24.25 -11.47
C PRO A 82 -15.50 -23.74 -10.07
N GLU A 83 -14.81 -24.57 -9.27
CA GLU A 83 -14.31 -24.18 -7.94
C GLU A 83 -13.33 -23.00 -8.04
N LEU A 84 -12.45 -23.01 -9.05
CA LEU A 84 -11.49 -21.93 -9.29
C LEU A 84 -12.19 -20.60 -9.64
N ARG A 85 -13.23 -20.64 -10.47
CA ARG A 85 -14.01 -19.44 -10.80
C ARG A 85 -14.68 -18.85 -9.57
N GLN A 86 -15.30 -19.70 -8.75
CA GLN A 86 -15.95 -19.26 -7.51
C GLN A 86 -14.94 -18.66 -6.53
N GLU A 87 -13.78 -19.30 -6.33
CA GLU A 87 -12.76 -18.76 -5.44
C GLU A 87 -12.18 -17.44 -5.97
N LYS A 88 -12.01 -17.30 -7.30
CA LYS A 88 -11.57 -16.03 -7.89
C LYS A 88 -12.57 -14.89 -7.69
N LEU A 89 -13.86 -15.16 -7.81
CA LEU A 89 -14.90 -14.17 -7.50
C LEU A 89 -14.84 -13.73 -6.03
N ARG A 90 -14.74 -14.70 -5.11
CA ARG A 90 -14.61 -14.43 -3.67
C ARG A 90 -13.39 -13.55 -3.36
N GLN A 91 -12.23 -13.89 -3.96
CA GLN A 91 -11.00 -13.13 -3.77
C GLN A 91 -11.10 -11.71 -4.34
N TRP A 92 -11.76 -11.56 -5.49
CA TRP A 92 -12.00 -10.26 -6.09
C TRP A 92 -12.88 -9.37 -5.21
N GLU A 93 -13.97 -9.91 -4.67
CA GLU A 93 -14.86 -9.17 -3.74
C GLU A 93 -14.12 -8.73 -2.47
N LEU A 94 -13.29 -9.61 -1.90
CA LEU A 94 -12.45 -9.29 -0.76
C LEU A 94 -11.44 -8.19 -1.11
N GLN A 95 -10.77 -8.31 -2.25
CA GLN A 95 -9.81 -7.30 -2.69
C GLN A 95 -10.46 -5.95 -2.96
N GLU A 96 -11.67 -5.91 -3.53
CA GLU A 96 -12.38 -4.64 -3.75
C GLU A 96 -12.77 -3.99 -2.41
N SER A 97 -13.20 -4.77 -1.42
CA SER A 97 -13.49 -4.25 -0.09
C SER A 97 -12.23 -3.71 0.62
N GLU A 98 -11.09 -4.39 0.47
CA GLU A 98 -9.80 -3.95 1.00
C GLU A 98 -9.33 -2.67 0.30
N ASN A 99 -9.45 -2.60 -1.03
CA ASN A 99 -9.16 -1.39 -1.80
C ASN A 99 -10.04 -0.21 -1.36
N GLN A 100 -11.33 -0.44 -1.11
CA GLN A 100 -12.24 0.60 -0.64
C GLN A 100 -11.84 1.14 0.73
N PHE A 101 -11.41 0.26 1.63
CA PHE A 101 -10.88 0.67 2.93
C PHE A 101 -9.64 1.56 2.79
N TYR A 102 -8.66 1.15 1.99
CA TYR A 102 -7.44 1.96 1.78
C TYR A 102 -7.71 3.27 1.03
N ARG A 103 -8.64 3.30 0.07
CA ARG A 103 -9.12 4.54 -0.55
C ARG A 103 -9.69 5.50 0.49
N SER A 104 -10.52 5.00 1.40
CA SER A 104 -11.10 5.80 2.47
C SER A 104 -10.02 6.37 3.40
N CYS A 105 -9.00 5.58 3.75
CA CYS A 105 -7.86 6.04 4.55
C CYS A 105 -7.10 7.17 3.84
N LEU A 106 -6.86 6.99 2.53
CA LEU A 106 -6.18 7.98 1.71
C LEU A 106 -6.97 9.29 1.60
N ASP A 107 -8.30 9.21 1.42
CA ASP A 107 -9.19 10.38 1.37
C ASP A 107 -9.18 11.18 2.68
N ILE A 108 -9.17 10.48 3.82
CA ILE A 108 -9.06 11.10 5.15
C ILE A 108 -7.73 11.83 5.28
N PHE A 109 -6.62 11.19 4.90
CA PHE A 109 -5.29 11.79 4.91
C PHE A 109 -5.19 13.02 4.01
N TYR A 110 -5.71 12.94 2.78
CA TYR A 110 -5.71 14.08 1.85
C TYR A 110 -6.55 15.24 2.37
N SER A 111 -7.70 14.95 2.98
CA SER A 111 -8.57 15.98 3.56
C SER A 111 -7.86 16.75 4.68
N LEU A 112 -7.16 16.04 5.57
CA LEU A 112 -6.37 16.66 6.63
C LEU A 112 -5.17 17.44 6.07
N SER A 113 -4.44 16.84 5.12
CA SER A 113 -3.28 17.47 4.48
C SER A 113 -3.67 18.76 3.76
N LYS A 114 -4.81 18.76 3.08
CA LYS A 114 -5.37 19.96 2.44
C LYS A 114 -5.70 21.04 3.46
N ALA A 115 -6.38 20.69 4.56
CA ALA A 115 -6.68 21.66 5.62
C ALA A 115 -5.39 22.26 6.23
N ALA A 116 -4.34 21.45 6.38
CA ALA A 116 -3.04 21.92 6.84
C ALA A 116 -2.35 22.85 5.83
N ALA A 117 -2.42 22.52 4.52
CA ALA A 117 -1.92 23.37 3.46
C ALA A 117 -2.66 24.72 3.40
N ASP A 118 -4.00 24.70 3.41
CA ASP A 118 -4.83 25.91 3.37
C ASP A 118 -4.51 26.86 4.55
N VAL A 119 -4.33 26.31 5.76
CA VAL A 119 -3.91 27.08 6.94
C VAL A 119 -2.49 27.63 6.79
N SER A 120 -1.56 26.81 6.28
CA SER A 120 -0.17 27.20 6.09
C SER A 120 -0.04 28.33 5.09
N ASP A 121 -0.73 28.22 3.94
CA ASP A 121 -0.78 29.24 2.90
C ASP A 121 -1.38 30.55 3.44
N GLY A 122 -2.47 30.47 4.20
CA GLY A 122 -3.09 31.64 4.83
C GLY A 122 -2.15 32.38 5.79
N LEU A 123 -1.39 31.64 6.60
CA LEU A 123 -0.41 32.22 7.51
C LEU A 123 0.84 32.75 6.78
N ALA A 124 1.31 32.05 5.74
CA ALA A 124 2.44 32.46 4.94
C ALA A 124 2.16 33.79 4.21
N LEU A 125 0.96 33.93 3.62
CA LEU A 125 0.53 35.18 3.00
C LEU A 125 0.47 36.31 4.02
N GLN A 126 -0.06 36.06 5.22
CA GLN A 126 -0.05 37.07 6.28
C GLN A 126 1.37 37.53 6.62
N TYR A 127 2.32 36.60 6.79
CA TYR A 127 3.70 36.95 7.09
C TYR A 127 4.33 37.81 5.98
N LEU A 128 4.02 37.52 4.71
CA LEU A 128 4.53 38.27 3.56
C LEU A 128 3.96 39.69 3.46
N PHE A 129 2.69 39.88 3.77
CA PHE A 129 2.02 41.18 3.60
C PHE A 129 1.99 42.04 4.88
N GLU A 130 2.07 41.42 6.06
CA GLU A 130 1.93 42.07 7.37
C GLU A 130 3.00 41.56 8.37
N PRO A 131 4.31 41.66 8.06
CA PRO A 131 5.38 41.06 8.86
C PRO A 131 5.49 41.64 10.28
N GLU A 132 5.05 42.88 10.47
CA GLU A 132 5.09 43.58 11.76
C GLU A 132 3.99 43.10 12.74
N THR A 133 3.05 42.26 12.28
CA THR A 133 2.02 41.72 13.16
C THR A 133 2.61 40.68 14.12
N SER A 134 2.57 40.98 15.41
CA SER A 134 2.96 40.01 16.45
C SER A 134 2.14 38.72 16.32
N PRO A 135 2.77 37.53 16.37
CA PRO A 135 2.06 36.27 16.36
C PRO A 135 1.30 36.00 17.66
N VAL A 136 1.70 36.64 18.77
CA VAL A 136 1.10 36.45 20.10
C VAL A 136 -0.24 37.19 20.17
N GLY A 137 -1.32 36.45 20.43
CA GLY A 137 -2.68 37.00 20.47
C GLY A 137 -3.27 37.32 19.08
N ASN A 138 -2.58 36.93 18.01
CA ASN A 138 -3.06 37.17 16.66
C ASN A 138 -4.31 36.35 16.37
N ALA A 139 -5.42 37.02 16.04
CA ALA A 139 -6.70 36.37 15.78
C ALA A 139 -6.63 35.32 14.65
N ARG A 140 -5.81 35.56 13.62
CA ARG A 140 -5.62 34.62 12.50
C ARG A 140 -4.83 33.38 12.92
N VAL A 141 -3.81 33.53 13.76
CA VAL A 141 -3.04 32.39 14.32
C VAL A 141 -3.92 31.56 15.26
N LEU A 142 -4.75 32.20 16.08
CA LEU A 142 -5.73 31.50 16.93
C LEU A 142 -6.77 30.75 16.08
N GLN A 143 -7.28 31.38 15.02
CA GLN A 143 -8.21 30.76 14.09
C GLN A 143 -7.57 29.58 13.33
N ALA A 144 -6.33 29.73 12.85
CA ALA A 144 -5.55 28.67 12.22
C ALA A 144 -5.39 27.46 13.15
N ASN A 145 -5.00 27.69 14.40
CA ASN A 145 -4.92 26.63 15.41
C ASN A 145 -6.26 25.94 15.65
N LYS A 146 -7.36 26.70 15.69
CA LYS A 146 -8.71 26.15 15.82
C LYS A 146 -9.07 25.27 14.62
N SER A 147 -8.88 25.76 13.40
CA SER A 147 -9.15 25.01 12.17
C SER A 147 -8.35 23.71 12.08
N LEU A 148 -7.06 23.73 12.44
CA LEU A 148 -6.22 22.52 12.46
C LEU A 148 -6.72 21.49 13.48
N ARG A 149 -7.11 21.94 14.67
CA ARG A 149 -7.67 21.04 15.70
C ARG A 149 -8.98 20.41 15.26
N GLU A 150 -9.87 21.20 14.66
CA GLU A 150 -11.15 20.72 14.14
C GLU A 150 -10.94 19.72 13.00
N ALA A 151 -10.03 20.01 12.06
CA ALA A 151 -9.68 19.10 10.97
C ALA A 151 -9.06 17.80 11.47
N LEU A 152 -8.17 17.87 12.47
CA LEU A 152 -7.57 16.69 13.09
C LEU A 152 -8.61 15.82 13.80
N GLU A 153 -9.51 16.43 14.56
CA GLU A 153 -10.55 15.67 15.28
C GLU A 153 -11.55 15.04 14.30
N TYR A 154 -11.94 15.78 13.25
CA TYR A 154 -12.76 15.22 12.18
C TYR A 154 -12.09 14.02 11.52
N SER A 155 -10.79 14.15 11.19
CA SER A 155 -9.99 13.07 10.60
C SER A 155 -9.99 11.82 11.47
N ARG A 156 -9.76 11.97 12.79
CA ARG A 156 -9.79 10.87 13.77
C ARG A 156 -11.13 10.16 13.84
N VAL A 157 -12.23 10.91 13.78
CA VAL A 157 -13.58 10.33 13.77
C VAL A 157 -13.81 9.51 12.51
N GLN A 158 -13.37 9.99 11.35
CA GLN A 158 -13.49 9.25 10.09
C GLN A 158 -12.60 8.01 10.06
N GLU A 159 -11.37 8.12 10.57
CA GLU A 159 -10.44 6.99 10.72
C GLU A 159 -11.06 5.89 11.58
N ALA A 160 -11.55 6.24 12.77
CA ALA A 160 -12.19 5.29 13.68
C ALA A 160 -13.47 4.69 13.07
N ARG A 161 -14.15 5.40 12.16
CA ARG A 161 -15.29 4.86 11.42
C ARG A 161 -14.83 3.85 10.36
N ALA A 162 -13.85 4.21 9.53
CA ALA A 162 -13.31 3.34 8.49
C ALA A 162 -12.75 2.03 9.08
N GLU A 163 -11.97 2.12 10.16
CA GLU A 163 -11.44 0.95 10.86
C GLU A 163 -12.57 0.04 11.40
N ARG A 164 -13.62 0.62 11.99
CA ARG A 164 -14.77 -0.15 12.50
C ARG A 164 -15.53 -0.84 11.38
N GLU A 165 -15.77 -0.16 10.27
CA GLU A 165 -16.48 -0.72 9.11
C GLU A 165 -15.68 -1.89 8.53
N TRP A 166 -14.36 -1.75 8.42
CA TRP A 166 -13.47 -2.81 7.97
C TRP A 166 -13.44 -4.00 8.93
N LYS A 167 -13.24 -3.77 10.23
CA LYS A 167 -13.29 -4.81 11.28
C LYS A 167 -14.61 -5.57 11.32
N ARG A 168 -15.73 -4.87 11.06
CA ARG A 168 -17.07 -5.47 11.06
C ARG A 168 -17.20 -6.54 9.97
N GLN A 169 -16.63 -6.33 8.79
CA GLN A 169 -16.65 -7.33 7.70
C GLN A 169 -16.00 -8.65 8.12
N TRP A 170 -14.96 -8.57 8.97
CA TRP A 170 -14.19 -9.72 9.45
C TRP A 170 -14.68 -10.29 10.79
N ASN A 171 -15.77 -9.76 11.36
CA ASN A 171 -16.27 -10.12 12.69
C ASN A 171 -15.22 -9.98 13.80
N VAL A 172 -14.30 -9.02 13.69
CA VAL A 172 -13.30 -8.75 14.73
C VAL A 172 -14.01 -8.21 15.98
N PRO A 173 -13.80 -8.81 17.18
CA PRO A 173 -14.48 -8.38 18.39
C PRO A 173 -14.16 -6.93 18.76
N ARG A 174 -15.15 -6.19 19.27
CA ARG A 174 -14.99 -4.78 19.71
C ARG A 174 -14.04 -4.58 20.89
N ILE A 175 -13.67 -5.66 21.57
CA ILE A 175 -12.78 -5.65 22.75
C ILE A 175 -11.35 -5.24 22.35
N TRP A 176 -11.02 -5.31 21.07
CA TRP A 176 -9.71 -4.98 20.56
C TRP A 176 -9.63 -3.45 20.40
N ASN A 177 -8.74 -2.83 21.18
CA ASN A 177 -8.48 -1.39 21.13
C ASN A 177 -8.24 -0.91 19.69
N PRO A 178 -8.58 0.37 19.36
CA PRO A 178 -8.29 0.96 18.06
C PRO A 178 -6.82 0.77 17.75
N THR A 179 -6.53 0.19 16.57
CA THR A 179 -5.32 -0.62 16.46
C THR A 179 -4.08 0.21 16.28
N THR A 180 -4.17 1.35 15.62
CA THR A 180 -3.09 2.34 15.56
C THR A 180 -3.75 3.59 15.02
N ARG A 181 -3.51 4.76 15.62
CA ARG A 181 -3.82 6.01 14.94
C ARG A 181 -2.75 6.16 13.86
N TRP A 182 -3.13 6.02 12.59
CA TRP A 182 -2.21 6.22 11.47
C TRP A 182 -2.12 7.70 11.05
N ILE A 183 -2.93 8.57 11.68
CA ILE A 183 -2.85 10.04 11.61
C ILE A 183 -2.51 10.64 12.98
#